data_AF-A0A0M6YA46-F1
#
_entry.id   AF-A0A0M6YA46-F1
#
_cell.length_a   1.000
_cell.length_b   1.000
_cell.length_c   1.000
_cell.angle_alpha   90.00
_cell.angle_beta   90.00
_cell.angle_gamma   90.00
#
_symmetry.space_group_name_H-M   'P 1'
#
loop_
_entity.id
_entity.type
_entity.pdbx_description
1 polymer ?
#
loop_
_entity_poly.entity_id
_entity_poly.type
_entity_poly.pdbx_seq_one_letter_code
_entity_poly.pdbx_strand_id
1 'polypeptide(L)'
;MFQLITLDQRLAQKPAVNICMFGEAGSGKTTQARTLPPEKTLFLDLEAGTLALGGWGGTVLPINTWDEACMIASILHGPDPALAPEQRYSQAYYEYACATAGADFVAALAQFEFVFVDSITVSGRHARTWAEQQAENKTQAGKVDTRGVYGTLGTEVVRWIEKLQHIRTKSVIVVGGLETKTDEFGRKEHIPLIEGSKAPREIPYIFDIVLTLQSFAADDGTKYRGFVTQQDNPDGFPAKDRSGVLDMIEQPNLYQLILKTQNSVRPDNLNLSMPSAA
;
A
#
# COMPACT_ATOMS: atom_id res chain seq x y z
N MET A 1 -7.03 26.15 -16.04
CA MET A 1 -8.39 26.49 -15.60
C MET A 1 -8.71 25.59 -14.41
N PHE A 2 -8.96 26.16 -13.23
CA PHE A 2 -9.32 25.36 -12.06
C PHE A 2 -10.80 24.96 -12.15
N GLN A 3 -11.14 23.72 -11.80
CA GLN A 3 -12.52 23.23 -11.74
C GLN A 3 -12.91 22.94 -10.30
N LEU A 4 -14.06 23.47 -9.88
CA LEU A 4 -14.66 23.13 -8.59
C LEU A 4 -15.53 21.87 -8.78
N ILE A 5 -15.39 20.91 -7.87
CA ILE A 5 -16.16 19.66 -7.89
C ILE A 5 -17.29 19.76 -6.86
N THR A 6 -18.54 19.59 -7.28
CA THR A 6 -19.72 19.67 -6.40
C THR A 6 -19.83 18.45 -5.49
N LEU A 7 -20.70 18.51 -4.46
CA LEU A 7 -21.00 17.36 -3.62
C LEU A 7 -21.54 16.19 -4.47
N ASP A 8 -22.50 16.45 -5.34
CA ASP A 8 -23.10 15.41 -6.19
C ASP A 8 -22.07 14.76 -7.11
N GLN A 9 -21.14 15.54 -7.67
CA GLN A 9 -20.04 15.02 -8.47
C GLN A 9 -19.07 14.16 -7.66
N ARG A 10 -18.80 14.52 -6.39
CA ARG A 10 -17.99 13.69 -5.48
C ARG A 10 -18.70 12.41 -5.09
N LEU A 11 -20.00 12.45 -4.82
CA LEU A 11 -20.80 11.29 -4.44
C LEU A 11 -21.08 10.35 -5.61
N ALA A 12 -21.13 10.86 -6.84
CA ALA A 12 -21.32 10.05 -8.05
C ALA A 12 -20.11 9.17 -8.39
N GLN A 13 -18.93 9.50 -7.85
CA GLN A 13 -17.71 8.70 -8.03
C GLN A 13 -17.55 7.75 -6.85
N LYS A 14 -17.42 6.45 -7.13
CA LYS A 14 -17.07 5.48 -6.10
C LYS A 14 -15.62 5.76 -5.65
N PRO A 15 -15.39 6.16 -4.39
CA PRO A 15 -14.07 6.58 -3.96
C PRO A 15 -13.12 5.39 -3.94
N ALA A 16 -11.93 5.54 -4.53
CA ALA A 16 -10.84 4.60 -4.33
C ALA A 16 -10.43 4.57 -2.86
N VAL A 17 -10.15 3.37 -2.34
CA VAL A 17 -9.67 3.18 -0.96
C VAL A 17 -8.25 2.64 -1.03
N ASN A 18 -7.30 3.40 -0.49
CA ASN A 18 -5.91 2.98 -0.43
C ASN A 18 -5.60 2.33 0.92
N ILE A 19 -5.16 1.08 0.86
CA ILE A 19 -4.92 0.22 2.03
C ILE A 19 -3.44 -0.18 2.08
N CYS A 20 -2.81 -0.01 3.23
CA CYS A 20 -1.54 -0.68 3.55
C CYS A 20 -1.79 -1.74 4.63
N MET A 21 -1.52 -3.01 4.34
CA MET A 21 -1.78 -4.12 5.25
C MET A 21 -0.48 -4.81 5.68
N PHE A 22 -0.25 -4.85 6.99
CA PHE A 22 0.86 -5.55 7.61
C PHE A 22 0.42 -6.85 8.26
N GLY A 23 1.37 -7.73 8.53
CA GLY A 23 1.15 -8.97 9.26
C GLY A 23 2.40 -9.84 9.26
N GLU A 24 2.52 -10.68 10.28
CA GLU A 24 3.65 -11.60 10.42
C GLU A 24 3.71 -12.61 9.26
N ALA A 25 4.83 -13.33 9.13
CA ALA A 25 4.94 -14.42 8.16
C ALA A 25 3.85 -15.48 8.41
N GLY A 26 3.21 -15.97 7.34
CA GLY A 26 2.13 -16.97 7.45
C GLY A 26 0.77 -16.45 7.97
N SER A 27 0.63 -15.15 8.25
CA SER A 27 -0.65 -14.52 8.66
C SER A 27 -1.76 -14.61 7.60
N GLY A 28 -1.40 -14.80 6.32
CA GLY A 28 -2.36 -14.91 5.22
C GLY A 28 -2.57 -13.62 4.41
N LYS A 29 -1.61 -12.69 4.43
CA LYS A 29 -1.64 -11.42 3.66
C LYS A 29 -1.96 -11.64 2.18
N THR A 30 -1.16 -12.44 1.48
CA THR A 30 -1.35 -12.75 0.06
C THR A 30 -2.70 -13.42 -0.22
N THR A 31 -3.16 -14.30 0.68
CA THR A 31 -4.47 -14.96 0.57
C THR A 31 -5.63 -13.96 0.57
N GLN A 32 -5.46 -12.75 1.13
CA GLN A 32 -6.49 -11.73 1.12
C GLN A 32 -6.84 -11.23 -0.28
N ALA A 33 -5.94 -11.35 -1.27
CA ALA A 33 -6.27 -11.07 -2.67
C ALA A 33 -7.46 -11.92 -3.16
N ARG A 34 -7.64 -13.14 -2.62
CA ARG A 34 -8.75 -14.03 -2.96
C ARG A 34 -10.12 -13.54 -2.49
N THR A 35 -10.15 -12.53 -1.61
CA THR A 35 -11.39 -11.91 -1.15
C THR A 35 -11.90 -10.85 -2.12
N LEU A 36 -11.05 -10.39 -3.05
CA LEU A 36 -11.40 -9.42 -4.09
C LEU A 36 -11.99 -10.11 -5.33
N PRO A 37 -12.85 -9.43 -6.12
CA PRO A 37 -13.35 -9.95 -7.40
C PRO A 37 -12.19 -10.24 -8.36
N PRO A 38 -11.92 -11.51 -8.72
CA PRO A 38 -10.73 -11.88 -9.47
C PRO A 38 -10.62 -11.17 -10.83
N GLU A 39 -11.73 -11.10 -11.57
CA GLU A 39 -11.83 -10.50 -12.90
C GLU A 39 -11.61 -8.98 -12.92
N LYS A 40 -11.68 -8.33 -11.75
CA LYS A 40 -11.46 -6.89 -11.57
C LYS A 40 -10.20 -6.56 -10.79
N THR A 41 -9.36 -7.56 -10.50
CA THR A 41 -8.17 -7.38 -9.66
C THR A 41 -6.90 -7.67 -10.46
N LEU A 42 -6.01 -6.68 -10.46
CA LEU A 42 -4.63 -6.82 -10.89
C LEU A 42 -3.74 -7.10 -9.67
N PHE A 43 -3.03 -8.22 -9.69
CA PHE A 43 -2.07 -8.60 -8.66
C PHE A 43 -0.65 -8.36 -9.17
N LEU A 44 0.07 -7.43 -8.54
CA LEU A 44 1.47 -7.17 -8.79
C LEU A 44 2.31 -8.06 -7.87
N ASP A 45 2.93 -9.09 -8.45
CA ASP A 45 3.75 -10.07 -7.71
C ASP A 45 5.23 -9.68 -7.77
N LEU A 46 5.73 -9.12 -6.67
CA LEU A 46 7.15 -8.83 -6.44
C LEU A 46 7.82 -9.94 -5.62
N GLU A 47 7.05 -10.69 -4.83
CA GLU A 47 7.59 -11.70 -3.89
C GLU A 47 7.82 -13.07 -4.54
N ALA A 48 7.40 -13.24 -5.81
CA ALA A 48 7.32 -14.52 -6.52
C ALA A 48 6.44 -15.54 -5.75
N GLY A 49 5.42 -15.03 -5.06
CA GLY A 49 4.69 -15.69 -3.97
C GLY A 49 3.31 -16.24 -4.35
N THR A 50 3.06 -16.56 -5.62
CA THR A 50 1.72 -16.95 -6.12
C THR A 50 1.14 -18.23 -5.52
N LEU A 51 1.92 -19.03 -4.78
CA LEU A 51 1.45 -20.26 -4.14
C LEU A 51 0.21 -20.03 -3.26
N ALA A 52 0.17 -18.91 -2.54
CA ALA A 52 -0.94 -18.55 -1.66
C ALA A 52 -2.24 -18.17 -2.43
N LEU A 53 -2.14 -17.91 -3.73
CA LEU A 53 -3.27 -17.63 -4.61
C LEU A 53 -3.90 -18.93 -5.15
N GLY A 54 -3.13 -20.01 -5.30
CA GLY A 54 -3.62 -21.29 -5.85
C GLY A 54 -4.32 -21.09 -7.20
N GLY A 55 -5.52 -21.64 -7.37
CA GLY A 55 -6.35 -21.47 -8.58
C GLY A 55 -7.16 -20.16 -8.65
N TRP A 56 -6.70 -19.07 -8.04
CA TRP A 56 -7.40 -17.79 -8.09
C TRP A 56 -7.37 -17.21 -9.52
N GLY A 57 -8.55 -16.93 -10.08
CA GLY A 57 -8.70 -16.51 -11.48
C GLY A 57 -8.35 -15.04 -11.76
N GLY A 58 -7.63 -14.37 -10.85
CA GLY A 58 -7.23 -12.98 -11.01
C GLY A 58 -6.05 -12.83 -11.98
N THR A 59 -5.83 -11.61 -12.45
CA THR A 59 -4.68 -11.34 -13.33
C THR A 59 -3.43 -11.09 -12.49
N VAL A 60 -2.37 -11.85 -12.72
CA VAL A 60 -1.08 -11.69 -12.05
C VAL A 60 -0.07 -11.09 -13.01
N LEU A 61 0.61 -10.03 -12.57
CA LEU A 61 1.73 -9.40 -13.25
C LEU A 61 2.99 -9.54 -12.38
N PRO A 62 3.95 -10.38 -12.78
CA PRO A 62 5.24 -10.47 -12.12
C PRO A 62 6.03 -9.17 -12.29
N ILE A 63 6.68 -8.72 -11.22
CA ILE A 63 7.53 -7.53 -11.17
C ILE A 63 8.86 -7.94 -10.54
N ASN A 64 9.94 -7.91 -11.32
CA ASN A 64 11.25 -8.45 -10.94
C ASN A 64 12.27 -7.36 -10.63
N THR A 65 12.00 -6.12 -11.04
CA THR A 65 12.92 -5.00 -10.87
C THR A 65 12.24 -3.76 -10.30
N TRP A 66 13.04 -2.86 -9.73
CA TRP A 66 12.54 -1.57 -9.24
C TRP A 66 12.01 -0.70 -10.39
N ASP A 67 12.65 -0.75 -11.56
CA ASP A 67 12.21 0.02 -12.73
C ASP A 67 10.86 -0.47 -13.27
N GLU A 68 10.61 -1.79 -13.28
CA GLU A 68 9.29 -2.34 -13.61
C GLU A 68 8.21 -1.87 -12.62
N ALA A 69 8.51 -1.91 -11.31
CA ALA A 69 7.58 -1.44 -10.28
C ALA A 69 7.22 0.05 -10.47
N CYS A 70 8.21 0.88 -10.79
CA CYS A 70 8.03 2.30 -11.08
C CYS A 70 7.27 2.54 -12.39
N MET A 71 7.58 1.78 -13.44
CA MET A 71 6.92 1.88 -14.73
C MET A 71 5.43 1.58 -14.62
N ILE A 72 5.07 0.47 -13.96
CA ILE A 72 3.66 0.10 -13.74
C ILE A 72 2.95 1.13 -12.87
N ALA A 73 3.57 1.63 -11.81
CA ALA A 73 3.00 2.72 -11.02
C ALA A 73 2.76 3.97 -11.87
N SER A 74 3.68 4.32 -12.77
CA SER A 74 3.52 5.45 -13.70
C SER A 74 2.36 5.24 -14.66
N ILE A 75 2.19 4.03 -15.21
CA ILE A 75 1.11 3.73 -16.17
C ILE A 75 -0.25 3.79 -15.45
N LEU A 76 -0.34 3.22 -14.24
CA LEU A 76 -1.59 3.19 -13.46
C LEU A 76 -2.00 4.57 -12.92
N HIS A 77 -1.03 5.39 -12.49
CA HIS A 77 -1.27 6.73 -11.97
C HIS A 77 -1.47 7.77 -13.07
N GLY A 78 -0.76 7.62 -14.19
CA GLY A 78 -0.61 8.66 -15.20
C GLY A 78 0.58 9.60 -14.92
N PRO A 79 0.80 10.57 -15.82
CA PRO A 79 1.89 11.53 -15.71
C PRO A 79 1.65 12.53 -14.58
N ASP A 80 2.70 12.89 -13.85
CA ASP A 80 2.67 14.00 -12.90
C ASP A 80 3.17 15.29 -13.58
N PRO A 81 2.28 16.27 -13.80
CA PRO A 81 2.62 17.50 -14.52
C PRO A 81 3.53 18.44 -13.73
N ALA A 82 3.75 18.19 -12.43
CA ALA A 82 4.65 19.01 -11.61
C ALA A 82 6.14 18.65 -11.80
N LEU A 83 6.43 17.56 -12.49
CA LEU A 83 7.79 17.04 -12.64
C LEU A 83 8.45 17.49 -13.94
N ALA A 84 9.76 17.73 -13.88
CA ALA A 84 10.56 17.99 -15.06
C ALA A 84 10.68 16.73 -15.95
N PRO A 85 10.85 16.88 -17.28
CA PRO A 85 10.81 15.76 -18.23
C PRO A 85 11.76 14.60 -17.93
N GLU A 86 12.95 14.89 -17.41
CA GLU A 86 13.99 13.93 -17.05
C GLU A 86 13.68 13.11 -15.79
N GLN A 87 12.68 13.53 -15.00
CA GLN A 87 12.34 12.86 -13.76
C GLN A 87 11.41 11.67 -14.01
N ARG A 88 11.60 10.60 -13.25
CA ARG A 88 10.64 9.47 -13.17
C ARG A 88 9.24 10.00 -12.86
N TYR A 89 8.20 9.42 -13.47
CA TYR A 89 6.78 9.82 -13.41
C TYR A 89 6.41 11.13 -14.13
N SER A 90 7.34 11.81 -14.81
CA SER A 90 7.02 12.94 -15.68
C SER A 90 6.14 12.53 -16.86
N GLN A 91 5.66 13.52 -17.63
CA GLN A 91 4.99 13.26 -18.90
C GLN A 91 5.83 12.40 -19.86
N ALA A 92 7.11 12.74 -20.04
CA ALA A 92 8.00 12.00 -20.92
C ALA A 92 8.26 10.57 -20.41
N TYR A 93 8.37 10.39 -19.10
CA TYR A 93 8.53 9.05 -18.52
C TYR A 93 7.26 8.20 -18.69
N TYR A 94 6.08 8.79 -18.50
CA TYR A 94 4.81 8.10 -18.72
C TYR A 94 4.65 7.64 -20.18
N GLU A 95 4.96 8.52 -21.14
CA GLU A 95 4.92 8.18 -22.57
C GLU A 95 5.90 7.05 -22.91
N TYR A 96 7.13 7.12 -22.39
CA TYR A 96 8.11 6.04 -22.50
C TYR A 96 7.61 4.72 -21.89
N ALA A 97 7.02 4.78 -20.70
CA ALA A 97 6.47 3.61 -19.99
C ALA A 97 5.35 2.96 -20.81
N CYS A 98 4.40 3.75 -21.31
CA CYS A 98 3.30 3.27 -22.15
C CYS A 98 3.81 2.67 -23.46
N ALA A 99 4.79 3.31 -24.12
CA ALA A 99 5.38 2.79 -25.35
C ALA A 99 6.13 1.46 -25.11
N THR A 100 6.84 1.36 -23.99
CA THR A 100 7.58 0.15 -23.61
C THR A 100 6.65 -1.01 -23.28
N ALA A 101 5.56 -0.75 -22.55
CA ALA A 101 4.60 -1.78 -22.15
C ALA A 101 3.67 -2.22 -23.31
N GLY A 102 3.46 -1.33 -24.29
CA GLY A 102 2.58 -1.56 -25.43
C GLY A 102 1.12 -1.17 -25.18
N ALA A 103 0.46 -0.67 -26.23
CA ALA A 103 -0.88 -0.08 -26.13
C ALA A 103 -1.94 -1.07 -25.62
N ASP A 104 -1.90 -2.33 -26.07
CA ASP A 104 -2.86 -3.36 -25.65
C ASP A 104 -2.75 -3.67 -24.15
N PHE A 105 -1.52 -3.73 -23.63
CA PHE A 105 -1.29 -3.92 -22.21
C PHE A 105 -1.84 -2.75 -21.40
N VAL A 106 -1.51 -1.51 -21.81
CA VAL A 106 -2.00 -0.29 -21.14
C VAL A 106 -3.53 -0.24 -21.16
N ALA A 107 -4.16 -0.56 -22.29
CA ALA A 107 -5.61 -0.62 -22.41
C ALA A 107 -6.23 -1.70 -21.49
N ALA A 108 -5.60 -2.87 -21.39
CA ALA A 108 -6.06 -3.95 -20.52
C ALA A 108 -6.08 -3.54 -19.03
N LEU A 109 -5.21 -2.62 -18.59
CA LEU A 109 -5.21 -2.14 -17.20
C LEU A 109 -6.48 -1.36 -16.82
N ALA A 110 -7.24 -0.84 -17.79
CA ALA A 110 -8.47 -0.11 -17.54
C ALA A 110 -9.56 -0.97 -16.88
N GLN A 111 -9.59 -2.29 -17.15
CA GLN A 111 -10.63 -3.20 -16.67
C GLN A 111 -10.61 -3.42 -15.15
N PHE A 112 -9.46 -3.18 -14.50
CA PHE A 112 -9.29 -3.47 -13.08
C PHE A 112 -9.86 -2.36 -12.19
N GLU A 113 -10.58 -2.72 -11.14
CA GLU A 113 -11.01 -1.81 -10.08
C GLU A 113 -10.08 -1.87 -8.87
N PHE A 114 -9.29 -2.96 -8.75
CA PHE A 114 -8.40 -3.22 -7.62
C PHE A 114 -6.98 -3.49 -8.10
N VAL A 115 -6.00 -2.94 -7.39
CA VAL A 115 -4.58 -3.26 -7.57
C VAL A 115 -4.06 -3.80 -6.24
N PHE A 116 -3.64 -5.05 -6.22
CA PHE A 116 -3.04 -5.71 -5.06
C PHE A 116 -1.54 -5.83 -5.27
N VAL A 117 -0.73 -5.30 -4.35
CA VAL A 117 0.73 -5.23 -4.48
C VAL A 117 1.38 -6.07 -3.39
N ASP A 118 2.04 -7.15 -3.79
CA ASP A 118 2.71 -8.11 -2.92
C ASP A 118 4.21 -8.16 -3.24
N SER A 119 5.09 -7.44 -2.53
CA SER A 119 4.85 -6.64 -1.33
C SER A 119 5.71 -5.39 -1.28
N ILE A 120 5.38 -4.43 -0.40
CA ILE A 120 6.25 -3.27 -0.11
C ILE A 120 7.58 -3.68 0.54
N THR A 121 7.59 -4.82 1.24
CA THR A 121 8.81 -5.39 1.81
C THR A 121 9.78 -5.79 0.71
N VAL A 122 9.31 -6.47 -0.33
CA VAL A 122 10.16 -6.85 -1.47
C VAL A 122 10.49 -5.65 -2.36
N SER A 123 9.52 -4.74 -2.57
CA SER A 123 9.76 -3.52 -3.33
C SER A 123 10.88 -2.66 -2.74
N GLY A 124 10.94 -2.54 -1.41
CA GLY A 124 12.04 -1.87 -0.71
C GLY A 124 13.41 -2.52 -0.97
N ARG A 125 13.47 -3.85 -1.08
CA ARG A 125 14.72 -4.56 -1.43
C ARG A 125 15.13 -4.28 -2.87
N HIS A 126 14.19 -4.32 -3.81
CA HIS A 126 14.47 -3.95 -5.21
C HIS A 126 14.94 -2.49 -5.33
N ALA A 127 14.28 -1.56 -4.64
CA ALA A 127 14.68 -0.16 -4.59
C ALA A 127 16.08 0.02 -4.02
N ARG A 128 16.45 -0.76 -3.00
CA ARG A 128 17.80 -0.73 -2.42
C ARG A 128 18.84 -1.23 -3.41
N THR A 129 18.62 -2.39 -4.04
CA THR A 129 19.54 -2.93 -5.06
C THR A 129 19.71 -1.94 -6.21
N TRP A 130 18.62 -1.28 -6.63
CA TRP A 130 18.68 -0.23 -7.63
C TRP A 130 19.46 0.99 -7.14
N ALA A 131 19.25 1.45 -5.90
CA ALA A 131 19.94 2.58 -5.30
C ALA A 131 21.47 2.36 -5.19
N GLU A 132 21.91 1.14 -4.87
CA GLU A 132 23.33 0.75 -4.82
C GLU A 132 24.03 0.85 -6.20
N GLN A 133 23.27 0.79 -7.29
CA GLN A 133 23.80 0.89 -8.65
C GLN A 133 23.99 2.33 -9.14
N GLN A 134 23.30 3.29 -8.51
CA GLN A 134 23.31 4.70 -8.93
C GLN A 134 24.69 5.34 -8.74
N ALA A 135 25.07 6.23 -9.66
CA ALA A 135 26.40 6.82 -9.69
C ALA A 135 26.62 7.77 -8.50
N GLU A 136 25.58 8.51 -8.11
CA GLU A 136 25.54 9.41 -6.97
C GLU A 136 25.72 8.69 -5.62
N ASN A 137 25.44 7.39 -5.57
CA ASN A 137 25.60 6.55 -4.38
C ASN A 137 26.94 5.80 -4.38
N LYS A 138 27.90 6.23 -5.19
CA LYS A 138 29.26 5.68 -5.25
C LYS A 138 30.27 6.78 -4.96
N THR A 139 31.26 6.45 -4.13
CA THR A 139 32.44 7.27 -3.91
C THR A 139 33.24 7.41 -5.21
N GLN A 140 34.17 8.37 -5.27
CA GLN A 140 35.09 8.54 -6.42
C GLN A 140 35.90 7.27 -6.72
N ALA A 141 36.14 6.42 -5.72
CA ALA A 141 36.82 5.13 -5.85
C ALA A 141 35.89 3.98 -6.30
N GLY A 142 34.61 4.25 -6.59
CA GLY A 142 33.61 3.27 -7.03
C GLY A 142 32.95 2.46 -5.90
N LYS A 143 33.34 2.65 -4.64
CA LYS A 143 32.72 1.98 -3.49
C LYS A 143 31.34 2.58 -3.18
N VAL A 144 30.37 1.73 -2.89
CA VAL A 144 29.01 2.11 -2.48
C VAL A 144 29.05 2.97 -1.20
N ASP A 145 28.43 4.14 -1.24
CA ASP A 145 28.14 4.97 -0.08
C ASP A 145 26.79 4.56 0.52
N THR A 146 26.84 3.80 1.61
CA THR A 146 25.67 3.30 2.32
C THR A 146 24.72 4.43 2.75
N ARG A 147 25.24 5.61 3.11
CA ARG A 147 24.37 6.74 3.53
C ARG A 147 23.57 7.30 2.36
N GLY A 148 24.22 7.51 1.21
CA GLY A 148 23.56 7.90 -0.04
C GLY A 148 22.49 6.90 -0.48
N VAL A 149 22.80 5.59 -0.39
CA VAL A 149 21.85 4.52 -0.72
C VAL A 149 20.57 4.62 0.12
N TYR A 150 20.68 4.75 1.44
CA TYR A 150 19.50 4.85 2.31
C TYR A 150 18.70 6.15 2.08
N GLY A 151 19.38 7.26 1.73
CA GLY A 151 18.72 8.51 1.34
C GLY A 151 17.91 8.38 0.05
N THR A 152 18.51 7.73 -0.96
CA THR A 152 17.88 7.46 -2.26
C THR A 152 16.72 6.48 -2.11
N LEU A 153 16.95 5.33 -1.45
CA LEU A 153 15.95 4.31 -1.15
C LEU A 153 14.72 4.92 -0.48
N GLY A 154 14.91 5.69 0.60
CA GLY A 154 13.81 6.26 1.36
C GLY A 154 12.99 7.25 0.53
N THR A 155 13.64 7.98 -0.38
CA THR A 155 12.95 8.92 -1.27
C THR A 155 12.18 8.19 -2.37
N GLU A 156 12.78 7.19 -2.99
CA GLU A 156 12.17 6.43 -4.08
C GLU A 156 11.00 5.58 -3.63
N VAL A 157 11.11 4.87 -2.50
CA VAL A 157 10.01 4.05 -1.97
C VAL A 157 8.83 4.93 -1.58
N VAL A 158 9.07 6.06 -0.89
CA VAL A 158 8.01 7.02 -0.54
C VAL A 158 7.32 7.56 -1.80
N ARG A 159 8.10 7.99 -2.78
CA ARG A 159 7.55 8.51 -4.04
C ARG A 159 6.71 7.46 -4.77
N TRP A 160 7.16 6.21 -4.79
CA TRP A 160 6.44 5.10 -5.41
C TRP A 160 5.09 4.83 -4.72
N ILE A 161 5.06 4.73 -3.39
CA ILE A 161 3.80 4.54 -2.65
C ILE A 161 2.86 5.75 -2.78
N GLU A 162 3.39 6.97 -2.89
CA GLU A 162 2.59 8.16 -3.20
C GLU A 162 1.96 8.08 -4.59
N LYS A 163 2.68 7.59 -5.60
CA LYS A 163 2.11 7.38 -6.94
C LYS A 163 1.00 6.34 -6.93
N LEU A 164 1.21 5.24 -6.21
CA LEU A 164 0.17 4.23 -6.02
C LEU A 164 -1.07 4.82 -5.33
N GLN A 165 -0.90 5.60 -4.27
CA GLN A 165 -1.99 6.25 -3.55
C GLN A 165 -2.77 7.24 -4.43
N HIS A 166 -2.07 7.96 -5.32
CA HIS A 166 -2.67 8.93 -6.22
C HIS A 166 -3.50 8.32 -7.34
N ILE A 167 -3.54 7.00 -7.48
CA ILE A 167 -4.46 6.30 -8.38
C ILE A 167 -5.90 6.48 -7.84
N ARG A 168 -6.65 7.45 -8.40
CA ARG A 168 -8.01 7.76 -7.95
C ARG A 168 -9.09 6.84 -8.51
N THR A 169 -8.77 6.11 -9.58
CA THR A 169 -9.74 5.28 -10.31
C THR A 169 -9.81 3.84 -9.81
N LYS A 170 -8.90 3.41 -8.93
CA LYS A 170 -8.77 2.03 -8.48
C LYS A 170 -8.43 1.99 -7.00
N SER A 171 -9.00 1.07 -6.24
CA SER A 171 -8.59 0.83 -4.85
C SER A 171 -7.26 0.07 -4.84
N VAL A 172 -6.25 0.62 -4.17
CA VAL A 172 -4.91 0.02 -4.10
C VAL A 172 -4.69 -0.60 -2.75
N ILE A 173 -4.24 -1.86 -2.74
CA ILE A 173 -3.88 -2.61 -1.55
C ILE A 173 -2.40 -2.94 -1.65
N VAL A 174 -1.61 -2.48 -0.69
CA VAL A 174 -0.19 -2.78 -0.59
C VAL A 174 0.05 -3.59 0.67
N VAL A 175 0.63 -4.79 0.55
CA VAL A 175 0.93 -5.64 1.70
C VAL A 175 2.39 -5.58 2.09
N GLY A 176 2.69 -5.78 3.37
CA GLY A 176 4.05 -5.81 3.91
C GLY A 176 4.21 -6.75 5.10
N GLY A 177 5.44 -7.16 5.38
CA GLY A 177 5.77 -7.92 6.58
C GLY A 177 5.67 -7.09 7.86
N LEU A 178 5.44 -7.76 8.98
CA LEU A 178 5.50 -7.20 10.32
C LEU A 178 6.40 -8.08 11.18
N GLU A 179 7.25 -7.45 11.99
CA GLU A 179 8.06 -8.10 13.03
C GLU A 179 7.56 -7.64 14.40
N THR A 180 7.41 -8.57 15.33
CA THR A 180 7.11 -8.27 16.73
C THR A 180 8.37 -8.47 17.55
N LYS A 181 8.88 -7.41 18.18
CA LYS A 181 9.97 -7.46 19.14
C LYS A 181 9.43 -7.32 20.55
N THR A 182 10.04 -8.01 21.49
CA THR A 182 9.72 -7.84 22.91
C THR A 182 10.92 -7.16 23.56
N ASP A 183 10.67 -6.03 24.21
CA ASP A 183 11.72 -5.32 24.96
C ASP A 183 12.04 -6.02 26.30
N GLU A 184 13.05 -5.50 27.01
CA GLU A 184 13.50 -6.03 28.30
C GLU A 184 12.43 -5.93 29.41
N PHE A 185 11.36 -5.16 29.19
CA PHE A 185 10.23 -4.97 30.10
C PHE A 185 8.99 -5.79 29.70
N GLY A 186 9.11 -6.65 28.67
CA GLY A 186 8.01 -7.49 28.19
C GLY A 186 7.01 -6.76 27.30
N ARG A 187 7.29 -5.51 26.88
CA ARG A 187 6.41 -4.77 25.97
C ARG A 187 6.68 -5.21 24.53
N LYS A 188 5.61 -5.40 23.78
CA LYS A 188 5.69 -5.73 22.36
C LYS A 188 5.78 -4.46 21.53
N GLU A 189 6.74 -4.42 20.63
CA GLU A 189 6.89 -3.42 19.59
C GLU A 189 6.66 -4.08 18.24
N HIS A 190 5.70 -3.57 17.46
CA HIS A 190 5.31 -4.10 16.17
C HIS A 190 5.87 -3.22 15.05
N ILE A 191 6.83 -3.74 14.29
CA ILE A 191 7.65 -2.99 13.35
C ILE A 191 7.37 -3.45 11.92
N PRO A 192 6.86 -2.58 11.03
CA PRO A 192 6.76 -2.86 9.61
C PRO A 192 8.11 -3.20 8.99
N LEU A 193 8.18 -4.32 8.26
CA LEU A 193 9.38 -4.76 7.55
C LEU A 193 9.51 -4.03 6.22
N ILE A 194 10.07 -2.82 6.25
CA ILE A 194 10.36 -2.01 5.07
C ILE A 194 11.81 -1.53 5.19
N GLU A 195 12.55 -1.63 4.10
CA GLU A 195 13.94 -1.16 4.05
C GLU A 195 14.02 0.35 4.29
N GLY A 196 14.90 0.76 5.21
CA GLY A 196 15.10 2.15 5.58
C GLY A 196 14.07 2.68 6.58
N SER A 197 14.31 3.89 7.11
CA SER A 197 13.49 4.46 8.19
C SER A 197 12.45 5.47 7.74
N LYS A 198 12.58 6.02 6.53
CA LYS A 198 11.69 7.08 6.02
C LYS A 198 10.30 6.54 5.65
N ALA A 199 10.25 5.52 4.78
CA ALA A 199 8.98 4.99 4.27
C ALA A 199 8.00 4.52 5.38
N PRO A 200 8.40 3.75 6.41
CA PRO A 200 7.51 3.38 7.51
C PRO A 200 6.80 4.57 8.18
N ARG A 201 7.50 5.70 8.35
CA ARG A 201 6.97 6.89 9.01
C ARG A 201 5.93 7.62 8.17
N GLU A 202 6.03 7.53 6.84
CA GLU A 202 5.12 8.22 5.91
C GLU A 202 3.82 7.44 5.66
N ILE A 203 3.81 6.12 5.85
CA ILE A 203 2.67 5.25 5.54
C ILE A 203 1.35 5.70 6.20
N PRO A 204 1.30 6.06 7.50
CA PRO A 204 0.09 6.58 8.13
C PRO A 204 -0.41 7.90 7.54
N TYR A 205 0.42 8.66 6.82
CA TYR A 205 0.01 9.92 6.19
C TYR A 205 -0.45 9.71 4.74
N ILE A 206 0.11 8.71 4.06
CA ILE A 206 -0.15 8.41 2.65
C ILE A 206 -1.45 7.62 2.48
N PHE A 207 -1.56 6.43 3.08
CA PHE A 207 -2.70 5.55 2.86
C PHE A 207 -3.98 6.09 3.52
N ASP A 208 -5.15 5.63 3.11
CA ASP A 208 -6.40 5.97 3.80
C ASP A 208 -6.58 5.03 5.00
N ILE A 209 -6.30 3.75 4.78
CA ILE A 209 -6.43 2.70 5.77
C ILE A 209 -5.07 2.00 5.97
N VAL A 210 -4.64 1.83 7.22
CA VAL A 210 -3.51 0.98 7.60
C VAL A 210 -4.07 -0.15 8.45
N LEU A 211 -3.78 -1.40 8.09
CA LEU A 211 -4.31 -2.60 8.74
C LEU A 211 -3.18 -3.46 9.27
N THR A 212 -3.42 -4.14 10.38
CA THR A 212 -2.64 -5.33 10.75
C THR A 212 -3.52 -6.57 10.72
N LEU A 213 -3.18 -7.55 9.89
CA LEU A 213 -3.80 -8.88 9.88
C LEU A 213 -3.19 -9.73 11.00
N GLN A 214 -4.01 -10.07 11.99
CA GLN A 214 -3.57 -10.80 13.18
C GLN A 214 -4.48 -11.98 13.51
N SER A 215 -3.91 -12.98 14.19
CA SER A 215 -4.67 -14.10 14.77
C SER A 215 -5.08 -13.79 16.21
N PHE A 216 -6.35 -14.01 16.51
CA PHE A 216 -6.97 -13.84 17.82
C PHE A 216 -7.52 -15.17 18.33
N ALA A 217 -7.88 -15.21 19.61
CA ALA A 217 -8.64 -16.29 20.21
C ALA A 217 -9.94 -15.71 20.77
N ALA A 218 -11.07 -16.35 20.45
CA ALA A 218 -12.34 -16.05 21.10
C ALA A 218 -12.39 -16.67 22.51
N ASP A 219 -13.41 -16.31 23.29
CA ASP A 219 -13.57 -16.76 24.69
C ASP A 219 -13.67 -18.29 24.82
N ASP A 220 -14.16 -18.97 23.78
CA ASP A 220 -14.24 -20.42 23.69
C ASP A 220 -12.91 -21.09 23.25
N GLY A 221 -11.86 -20.30 23.03
CA GLY A 221 -10.56 -20.74 22.55
C GLY A 221 -10.46 -20.89 21.02
N THR A 222 -11.55 -20.64 20.28
CA THR A 222 -11.55 -20.70 18.81
C THR A 222 -10.62 -19.64 18.25
N LYS A 223 -9.62 -20.05 17.47
CA LYS A 223 -8.71 -19.13 16.79
C LYS A 223 -9.34 -18.59 15.52
N TYR A 224 -9.28 -17.28 15.35
CA TYR A 224 -9.73 -16.60 14.13
C TYR A 224 -8.73 -15.53 13.71
N ARG A 225 -8.84 -15.05 12.48
CA ARG A 225 -8.03 -13.91 11.99
C ARG A 225 -8.92 -12.68 11.94
N GLY A 226 -8.33 -11.52 12.18
CA GLY A 226 -9.02 -10.23 12.06
C GLY A 226 -8.06 -9.15 11.56
N PHE A 227 -8.63 -8.08 11.04
CA PHE A 227 -7.89 -6.86 10.75
C PHE A 227 -8.00 -5.90 11.93
N VAL A 228 -6.87 -5.53 12.51
CA VAL A 228 -6.79 -4.39 13.43
C VAL A 228 -6.80 -3.12 12.59
N THR A 229 -7.75 -2.22 12.84
CA THR A 229 -8.00 -1.06 11.97
C THR A 229 -7.77 0.30 12.65
N GLN A 230 -7.81 0.36 13.98
CA GLN A 230 -7.76 1.62 14.74
C GLN A 230 -6.42 1.82 15.45
N GLN A 231 -5.94 3.07 15.49
CA GLN A 231 -4.60 3.41 16.00
C GLN A 231 -4.48 3.23 17.53
N ASP A 232 -5.57 3.39 18.27
CA ASP A 232 -5.69 3.25 19.72
C ASP A 232 -5.98 1.82 20.18
N ASN A 233 -5.73 0.83 19.30
CA ASN A 233 -5.85 -0.58 19.64
C ASN A 233 -4.94 -0.96 20.84
N PRO A 234 -5.41 -1.85 21.73
CA PRO A 234 -4.73 -2.14 22.99
C PRO A 234 -3.37 -2.85 22.84
N ASP A 235 -3.16 -3.52 21.71
CA ASP A 235 -1.94 -4.29 21.44
C ASP A 235 -0.85 -3.47 20.74
N GLY A 236 -1.12 -2.22 20.36
CA GLY A 236 -0.14 -1.33 19.72
C GLY A 236 0.25 -1.74 18.30
N PHE A 237 -0.61 -2.48 17.60
CA PHE A 237 -0.38 -2.83 16.19
C PHE A 237 -0.45 -1.58 15.29
N PRO A 238 0.37 -1.49 14.22
CA PRO A 238 0.24 -0.44 13.22
C PRO A 238 -1.12 -0.51 12.54
N ALA A 239 -1.97 0.47 12.82
CA ALA A 239 -3.32 0.53 12.31
C ALA A 239 -3.82 1.97 12.24
N LYS A 240 -4.70 2.26 11.29
CA LYS A 240 -5.33 3.57 11.11
C LYS A 240 -6.54 3.44 10.20
N ASP A 241 -7.66 4.00 10.62
CA ASP A 241 -8.84 4.19 9.78
C ASP A 241 -9.12 5.70 9.61
N ARG A 242 -8.87 6.23 8.40
CA ARG A 242 -9.23 7.63 8.07
C ARG A 242 -10.73 7.81 7.85
N SER A 243 -11.46 6.76 7.50
CA SER A 243 -12.89 6.82 7.20
C SER A 243 -13.74 6.99 8.46
N GLY A 244 -13.29 6.42 9.57
CA GLY A 244 -13.98 6.47 10.87
C GLY A 244 -15.23 5.59 10.89
N VAL A 245 -15.35 4.63 9.98
CA VAL A 245 -16.50 3.71 9.90
C VAL A 245 -16.15 2.27 10.24
N LEU A 246 -14.86 1.95 10.39
CA LEU A 246 -14.40 0.61 10.70
C LEU A 246 -14.36 0.37 12.21
N ASP A 247 -14.72 -0.83 12.61
CA ASP A 247 -14.58 -1.31 13.98
C ASP A 247 -13.11 -1.63 14.27
N MET A 248 -12.69 -1.58 15.53
CA MET A 248 -11.30 -1.83 15.93
C MET A 248 -10.75 -3.16 15.38
N ILE A 249 -11.61 -4.19 15.33
CA ILE A 249 -11.32 -5.47 14.71
C ILE A 249 -12.39 -5.75 13.64
N GLU A 250 -11.96 -5.83 12.39
CA GLU A 250 -12.81 -6.22 11.25
C GLU A 250 -12.57 -7.67 10.84
N GLN A 251 -13.55 -8.25 10.14
CA GLN A 251 -13.36 -9.55 9.49
C GLN A 251 -12.24 -9.46 8.44
N PRO A 252 -11.44 -10.53 8.25
CA PRO A 252 -10.30 -10.54 7.34
C PRO A 252 -10.79 -10.76 5.89
N ASN A 253 -11.55 -9.78 5.38
CA ASN A 253 -12.11 -9.74 4.03
C ASN A 253 -11.95 -8.33 3.45
N LEU A 254 -10.97 -8.15 2.56
CA LEU A 254 -10.64 -6.84 2.00
C LEU A 254 -11.79 -6.25 1.19
N TYR A 255 -12.51 -7.07 0.42
CA TYR A 255 -13.60 -6.56 -0.40
C TYR A 255 -14.74 -5.99 0.46
N GLN A 256 -15.14 -6.70 1.51
CA GLN A 256 -16.16 -6.22 2.45
C GLN A 256 -15.69 -4.98 3.21
N LEU A 257 -14.42 -4.95 3.64
CA LEU A 257 -13.85 -3.76 4.29
C LEU A 257 -13.89 -2.54 3.35
N ILE A 258 -13.48 -2.69 2.09
CA ILE A 258 -13.53 -1.62 1.08
C ILE A 258 -14.97 -1.16 0.85
N LEU A 259 -15.92 -2.10 0.71
CA LEU A 259 -17.33 -1.74 0.57
C LEU A 259 -17.88 -1.01 1.79
N LYS A 260 -17.51 -1.42 3.01
CA LYS A 260 -17.88 -0.73 4.25
C LYS A 260 -17.34 0.69 4.24
N THR A 261 -16.06 0.89 3.90
CA THR A 261 -15.44 2.21 3.79
C THR A 261 -16.09 3.09 2.71
N GLN A 262 -16.51 2.52 1.59
CA GLN A 262 -17.10 3.28 0.46
C GLN A 262 -18.57 3.65 0.67
N ASN A 263 -19.34 2.80 1.35
CA ASN A 263 -20.80 2.93 1.40
C ASN A 263 -21.33 3.42 2.75
N SER A 264 -20.52 3.36 3.80
CA SER A 264 -20.96 3.81 5.13
C SER A 264 -20.92 5.32 5.23
N VAL A 265 -21.97 5.88 5.84
CA VAL A 265 -21.98 7.29 6.22
C VAL A 265 -21.16 7.43 7.49
N ARG A 266 -20.14 8.29 7.47
CA ARG A 266 -19.39 8.63 8.67
C ARG A 266 -20.36 9.13 9.74
N PRO A 267 -20.30 8.66 11.00
CA PRO A 267 -21.13 9.22 12.06
C PRO A 267 -20.74 10.69 12.31
N ASP A 268 -21.40 11.61 11.62
CA ASP A 268 -20.98 13.01 11.44
C ASP A 268 -21.35 13.94 12.60
N ASN A 269 -21.70 13.41 13.78
CA ASN A 269 -21.80 14.23 14.98
C ASN A 269 -20.41 14.38 15.58
N LEU A 270 -19.69 15.44 15.17
CA LEU A 270 -18.47 15.88 15.85
C LEU A 270 -18.78 16.07 17.33
N ASN A 271 -18.40 15.09 18.16
CA ASN A 271 -18.47 15.23 19.60
C ASN A 271 -17.27 16.06 20.05
N LEU A 272 -17.47 17.37 20.16
CA LEU A 272 -16.46 18.32 20.61
C LEU A 272 -16.45 18.49 22.14
N SER A 273 -17.26 17.71 22.87
CA SER A 273 -17.25 17.75 24.33
C SER A 273 -16.01 17.03 24.86
N MET A 274 -15.30 17.68 25.78
CA MET A 274 -14.22 17.05 26.52
C MET A 274 -14.80 16.22 27.67
N PRO A 275 -14.17 15.10 28.05
CA PRO A 275 -14.48 14.44 29.31
C PRO A 275 -14.34 15.46 30.44
N SER A 276 -15.31 15.49 31.36
CA SER A 276 -15.16 16.27 32.60
C SER A 276 -13.92 15.75 33.34
N ALA A 277 -13.02 16.65 33.74
CA ALA A 277 -11.89 16.30 34.58
C ALA A 277 -12.40 15.60 35.85
N ALA A 278 -11.94 14.36 36.06
CA ALA A 278 -12.18 13.62 37.29
C ALA A 278 -11.26 14.12 38.41
#